data_AF-A0A1H0RQX9-F1
#
_entry.id   AF-A0A1H0RQX9-F1
#
_cell.length_a   1.000
_cell.length_b   1.000
_cell.length_c   1.000
_cell.angle_alpha   90.00
_cell.angle_beta   90.00
_cell.angle_gamma   90.00
#
_symmetry.space_group_name_H-M   'P 1'
#
loop_
_entity.id
_entity.type
_entity.pdbx_description
1 polymer ?
#
loop_
_entity_poly.entity_id
_entity_poly.type
_entity_poly.pdbx_seq_one_letter_code
_entity_poly.pdbx_strand_id
1 'polypeptide(L)'
;MLETMKPSATVVAGAVCAVVVVGLAALTVPAFAPLGTVASVAAGLTASLESTPSDPSTPSASAAPVDPYGPPEGYVHVGNGTYIPGGGFGDCAESAYIHMGSQDGQAPTASLFGKLVDTGVREFAAGTPAFADDGRIATYTVAPGDVPTAIGDRFCIWNGMSLTTLNGIPGSTAIQPGQVLVLDPAAVPGFVFDYPYAR
;
A
#
# COMPACT_ATOMS: atom_id res chain seq x y z
N MET A 1 -28.54 -32.35 -40.92
CA MET A 1 -28.47 -33.53 -40.04
C MET A 1 -27.59 -33.14 -38.87
N LEU A 2 -28.23 -32.89 -37.71
CA LEU A 2 -27.61 -32.40 -36.48
C LEU A 2 -27.09 -33.63 -35.71
N GLU A 3 -25.78 -33.84 -35.66
CA GLU A 3 -25.19 -34.83 -34.77
C GLU A 3 -24.73 -34.15 -33.48
N THR A 4 -25.66 -34.19 -32.52
CA THR A 4 -25.45 -33.93 -31.11
C THR A 4 -24.66 -35.11 -30.52
N MET A 5 -23.42 -34.89 -30.09
CA MET A 5 -22.68 -35.86 -29.28
C MET A 5 -22.10 -35.19 -28.04
N LYS A 6 -22.71 -35.52 -26.90
CA LYS A 6 -22.25 -35.26 -25.55
C LYS A 6 -21.96 -36.61 -24.88
N PRO A 7 -20.75 -36.83 -24.36
CA PRO A 7 -20.52 -37.74 -23.24
C PRO A 7 -19.98 -36.90 -22.07
N SER A 8 -20.73 -36.75 -20.99
CA SER A 8 -20.90 -37.68 -19.87
C SER A 8 -20.00 -37.28 -18.71
N ALA A 9 -20.64 -36.69 -17.69
CA ALA A 9 -20.05 -36.32 -16.42
C ALA A 9 -19.50 -37.54 -15.69
N THR A 10 -18.31 -37.41 -15.12
CA THR A 10 -17.83 -38.30 -14.06
C THR A 10 -17.59 -37.45 -12.83
N VAL A 11 -18.55 -37.52 -11.90
CA VAL A 11 -18.43 -37.00 -10.53
C VAL A 11 -17.61 -38.02 -9.75
N VAL A 12 -16.40 -37.67 -9.33
CA VAL A 12 -15.67 -38.44 -8.33
C VAL A 12 -15.89 -37.77 -6.98
N ALA A 13 -16.77 -38.41 -6.21
CA ALA A 13 -16.92 -38.19 -4.78
C ALA A 13 -15.65 -38.63 -4.06
N GLY A 14 -15.13 -37.78 -3.17
CA GLY A 14 -14.02 -38.09 -2.27
C GLY A 14 -14.18 -37.33 -0.96
N ALA A 15 -14.95 -37.90 -0.05
CA ALA A 15 -15.06 -37.47 1.33
C ALA A 15 -13.98 -38.16 2.17
N VAL A 16 -13.20 -37.42 2.97
CA VAL A 16 -12.73 -37.87 4.30
C VAL A 16 -12.50 -36.66 5.20
N CYS A 17 -13.32 -36.56 6.24
CA CYS A 17 -13.08 -35.74 7.41
C CYS A 17 -11.93 -36.31 8.25
N ALA A 18 -11.03 -35.45 8.73
CA ALA A 18 -10.24 -35.73 9.93
C ALA A 18 -10.08 -34.43 10.72
N VAL A 19 -11.04 -34.19 11.61
CA VAL A 19 -10.93 -33.23 12.71
C VAL A 19 -10.06 -33.89 13.79
N VAL A 20 -8.93 -33.29 14.14
CA VAL A 20 -8.20 -33.62 15.38
C VAL A 20 -8.21 -32.39 16.26
N VAL A 21 -9.10 -32.42 17.25
CA VAL A 21 -9.09 -31.54 18.42
C VAL A 21 -8.33 -32.26 19.52
N VAL A 22 -7.10 -31.85 19.84
CA VAL A 22 -6.49 -32.06 21.17
C VAL A 22 -5.43 -30.97 21.40
N GLY A 23 -5.62 -30.14 22.44
CA GLY A 23 -4.65 -29.14 22.85
C GLY A 23 -5.11 -28.27 24.02
N LEU A 24 -5.73 -28.90 25.03
CA LEU A 24 -6.13 -28.29 26.29
C LEU A 24 -4.88 -28.15 27.18
N ALA A 25 -4.32 -26.95 27.31
CA ALA A 25 -3.25 -26.64 28.27
C ALA A 25 -3.73 -25.57 29.26
N ALA A 26 -4.05 -26.08 30.44
CA ALA A 26 -4.04 -25.52 31.79
C ALA A 26 -4.04 -23.98 32.00
N LEU A 27 -5.06 -23.56 32.76
CA LEU A 27 -5.17 -22.31 33.51
C LEU A 27 -3.95 -22.01 34.39
N THR A 28 -3.45 -20.78 34.34
CA THR A 28 -2.85 -20.13 35.52
C THR A 28 -3.39 -18.71 35.64
N VAL A 29 -4.38 -18.55 36.52
CA VAL A 29 -4.89 -17.26 37.01
C VAL A 29 -3.86 -16.68 37.98
N PRO A 30 -3.37 -15.45 37.83
CA PRO A 30 -2.72 -14.77 38.94
C PRO A 30 -3.78 -14.37 39.98
N ALA A 31 -3.65 -14.95 41.17
CA ALA A 31 -4.47 -14.67 42.32
C ALA A 31 -4.35 -13.19 42.74
N PHE A 32 -5.49 -12.52 42.88
CA PHE A 32 -5.59 -11.27 43.61
C PHE A 32 -5.28 -11.52 45.09
N ALA A 33 -4.27 -10.83 45.63
CA ALA A 33 -3.97 -10.76 47.06
C ALA A 33 -4.26 -9.33 47.58
N PRO A 34 -4.59 -9.18 48.88
CA PRO A 34 -5.48 -8.13 49.36
C PRO A 34 -4.79 -6.81 49.71
N LEU A 35 -5.63 -5.77 49.73
CA LEU A 35 -5.38 -4.45 50.32
C LEU A 35 -4.74 -4.57 51.71
N GLY A 36 -3.56 -3.96 51.88
CA GLY A 36 -2.87 -3.88 53.15
C GLY A 36 -1.86 -2.75 53.18
N THR A 37 -2.16 -1.77 54.04
CA THR A 37 -1.25 -0.76 54.62
C THR A 37 -0.72 0.37 53.72
N VAL A 38 -1.38 1.52 53.85
CA VAL A 38 -0.81 2.85 53.62
C VAL A 38 0.29 3.07 54.67
N ALA A 39 1.54 3.23 54.24
CA ALA A 39 2.63 3.70 55.09
C ALA A 39 3.31 4.88 54.38
N SER A 40 3.03 6.07 54.89
CA SER A 40 3.69 7.31 54.51
C SER A 40 5.16 7.24 54.86
N VAL A 41 6.04 7.38 53.86
CA VAL A 41 7.45 7.75 54.07
C VAL A 41 7.71 9.03 53.31
N ALA A 42 7.45 10.14 54.01
CA ALA A 42 8.09 11.40 53.75
C ALA A 42 9.50 11.34 54.34
N ALA A 43 10.52 11.24 53.48
CA ALA A 43 11.90 11.65 53.79
C ALA A 43 12.74 11.58 52.52
N GLY A 44 13.45 12.66 52.21
CA GLY A 44 14.64 12.59 51.35
C GLY A 44 14.57 13.34 50.03
N LEU A 45 14.16 14.62 50.03
CA LEU A 45 14.57 15.55 48.98
C LEU A 45 16.04 15.94 49.23
N THR A 46 16.98 15.10 48.80
CA THR A 46 18.40 15.49 48.68
C THR A 46 18.77 15.43 47.22
N ALA A 47 18.89 16.61 46.62
CA ALA A 47 19.45 16.83 45.31
C ALA A 47 20.81 16.12 45.17
N SER A 48 20.95 15.31 44.12
CA SER A 48 22.25 14.94 43.57
C SER A 48 22.17 15.22 42.07
N LEU A 49 22.57 16.44 41.72
CA LEU A 49 22.85 16.83 40.34
C LEU A 49 24.21 16.20 39.97
N GLU A 50 24.18 14.94 39.55
CA GLU A 50 25.34 14.31 38.93
C GLU A 50 25.56 14.97 37.57
N SER A 51 26.66 15.70 37.44
CA SER A 51 27.03 16.42 36.22
C SER A 51 27.58 15.43 35.19
N THR A 52 26.82 15.15 34.14
CA THR A 52 27.32 14.42 32.97
C THR A 52 28.23 15.36 32.15
N PRO A 53 29.46 14.97 31.78
CA PRO A 53 30.33 15.81 30.99
C PRO A 53 29.81 15.92 29.55
N SER A 54 29.71 17.15 29.05
CA SER A 54 29.40 17.46 27.65
C SER A 54 30.58 17.08 26.76
N ASP A 55 30.39 16.09 25.89
CA ASP A 55 31.25 15.89 24.72
C ASP A 55 31.08 17.06 23.74
N PRO A 56 32.17 17.61 23.16
CA PRO A 56 32.07 18.66 22.15
C PRO A 56 31.62 18.06 20.82
N SER A 57 30.35 18.28 20.46
CA SER A 57 29.81 18.00 19.14
C SER A 57 30.63 18.69 18.04
N THR A 58 31.18 17.87 17.15
CA THR A 58 31.70 18.30 15.85
C THR A 58 30.55 18.94 15.05
N PRO A 59 30.68 20.16 14.51
CA PRO A 59 29.62 20.76 13.70
C PRO A 59 29.46 19.98 12.39
N SER A 60 28.38 19.20 12.30
CA SER A 60 27.97 18.50 11.08
C SER A 60 27.38 19.48 10.08
N ALA A 61 28.04 19.55 8.91
CA ALA A 61 27.57 19.98 7.60
C ALA A 61 26.58 21.16 7.54
N SER A 62 27.11 22.28 7.03
CA SER A 62 26.40 23.38 6.36
C SER A 62 25.05 22.95 5.76
N ALA A 63 23.95 23.36 6.39
CA ALA A 63 22.63 23.29 5.79
C ALA A 63 22.64 24.06 4.47
N ALA A 64 22.22 23.42 3.38
CA ALA A 64 21.95 24.12 2.14
C ALA A 64 20.87 25.20 2.38
N PRO A 65 20.85 26.30 1.59
CA PRO A 65 19.80 27.30 1.70
C PRO A 65 18.44 26.65 1.55
N VAL A 66 17.55 26.89 2.52
CA VAL A 66 16.16 26.44 2.47
C VAL A 66 15.49 27.15 1.28
N ASP A 67 15.04 26.39 0.27
CA ASP A 67 14.26 26.96 -0.83
C ASP A 67 12.93 27.48 -0.24
N PRO A 68 12.67 28.80 -0.25
CA PRO A 68 11.45 29.37 0.31
C PRO A 68 10.18 28.93 -0.44
N TYR A 69 10.32 28.27 -1.60
CA TYR A 69 9.25 27.65 -2.37
C TYR A 69 9.36 26.12 -2.45
N GLY A 70 10.28 25.52 -1.68
CA GLY A 70 10.45 24.07 -1.58
C GLY A 70 9.28 23.41 -0.85
N PRO A 71 9.15 22.07 -0.96
CA PRO A 71 8.17 21.33 -0.16
C PRO A 71 8.34 21.65 1.34
N PRO A 72 7.25 21.69 2.12
CA PRO A 72 7.35 21.70 3.58
C PRO A 72 8.28 20.57 4.05
N GLU A 73 8.97 20.78 5.18
CA GLU A 73 9.85 19.74 5.73
C GLU A 73 9.10 18.41 5.87
N GLY A 74 9.72 17.32 5.40
CA GLY A 74 9.11 15.99 5.40
C GLY A 74 8.16 15.70 4.24
N TYR A 75 8.08 16.55 3.21
CA TYR A 75 7.34 16.28 1.97
C TYR A 75 8.28 16.13 0.77
N VAL A 76 7.84 15.33 -0.21
CA VAL A 76 8.51 15.15 -1.50
C VAL A 76 7.63 15.70 -2.62
N HIS A 77 8.26 16.39 -3.57
CA HIS A 77 7.60 16.84 -4.80
C HIS A 77 7.51 15.69 -5.79
N VAL A 78 6.30 15.27 -6.13
CA VAL A 78 6.07 14.14 -7.06
C VAL A 78 5.78 14.61 -8.49
N GLY A 79 5.87 15.92 -8.75
CA GLY A 79 5.53 16.53 -10.04
C GLY A 79 4.16 17.20 -10.05
N ASN A 80 3.88 17.98 -11.10
CA ASN A 80 2.61 18.69 -11.32
C ASN A 80 2.13 19.54 -10.11
N GLY A 81 3.08 20.15 -9.37
CA GLY A 81 2.78 20.91 -8.15
C GLY A 81 2.22 20.08 -6.99
N THR A 82 2.28 18.75 -7.07
CA THR A 82 1.79 17.84 -6.03
C THR A 82 2.91 17.48 -5.06
N TYR A 83 2.59 17.52 -3.77
CA TYR A 83 3.48 17.16 -2.68
C TYR A 83 2.82 16.09 -1.83
N ILE A 84 3.57 15.05 -1.49
CA ILE A 84 3.12 13.98 -0.57
C ILE A 84 4.13 13.87 0.59
N PRO A 85 3.73 13.31 1.74
CA PRO A 85 4.68 12.98 2.79
C PRO A 85 5.84 12.16 2.22
N GLY A 86 7.07 12.54 2.59
CA GLY A 86 8.29 11.87 2.18
C GLY A 86 8.41 10.48 2.82
N GLY A 87 9.18 9.61 2.16
CA GLY A 87 9.22 8.19 2.47
C GLY A 87 8.07 7.42 1.83
N GLY A 88 8.03 6.11 2.08
CA GLY A 88 6.89 5.28 1.75
C GLY A 88 5.98 5.06 2.95
N PHE A 89 4.86 4.40 2.70
CA PHE A 89 3.84 4.09 3.69
C PHE A 89 3.76 2.57 3.90
N GLY A 90 3.45 2.14 5.13
CA GLY A 90 3.47 0.72 5.47
C GLY A 90 4.84 0.10 5.22
N ASP A 91 4.90 -0.91 4.36
CA ASP A 91 6.14 -1.64 4.01
C ASP A 91 6.92 -0.98 2.86
N CYS A 92 6.45 0.15 2.34
CA CYS A 92 7.08 0.87 1.24
C CYS A 92 8.19 1.78 1.76
N ALA A 93 9.37 1.70 1.15
CA ALA A 93 10.48 2.62 1.45
C ALA A 93 10.29 4.00 0.78
N GLU A 94 9.73 4.00 -0.42
CA GLU A 94 9.39 5.18 -1.21
C GLU A 94 7.98 5.02 -1.80
N SER A 95 7.33 6.14 -2.07
CA SER A 95 5.98 6.15 -2.67
C SER A 95 6.05 6.44 -4.18
N ALA A 96 5.33 5.66 -4.96
CA ALA A 96 4.93 6.01 -6.32
C ALA A 96 3.66 6.86 -6.30
N TYR A 97 3.43 7.62 -7.36
CA TYR A 97 2.25 8.48 -7.49
C TYR A 97 1.74 8.50 -8.94
N ILE A 98 0.43 8.29 -9.12
CA ILE A 98 -0.22 8.37 -10.43
C ILE A 98 -0.63 9.81 -10.70
N HIS A 99 -0.09 10.38 -11.77
CA HIS A 99 -0.55 11.65 -12.33
C HIS A 99 -1.55 11.41 -13.43
N MET A 100 -2.65 12.14 -13.38
CA MET A 100 -3.62 12.23 -14.46
C MET A 100 -3.96 13.70 -14.64
N GLY A 101 -4.03 14.16 -15.88
CA GLY A 101 -4.33 15.54 -16.17
C GLY A 101 -4.94 15.70 -17.54
N SER A 102 -5.68 16.80 -17.70
CA SER A 102 -6.18 17.27 -18.98
C SER A 102 -5.84 18.74 -19.09
N GLN A 103 -5.39 19.18 -20.26
CA GLN A 103 -5.20 20.59 -20.59
C GLN A 103 -6.16 20.97 -21.72
N ASP A 104 -6.57 22.24 -21.76
CA ASP A 104 -7.58 22.71 -22.71
C ASP A 104 -7.13 22.49 -24.17
N GLY A 105 -7.89 21.68 -24.89
CA GLY A 105 -7.59 21.33 -26.29
C GLY A 105 -6.45 20.32 -26.47
N GLN A 106 -5.97 19.68 -25.40
CA GLN A 106 -5.06 18.54 -25.47
C GLN A 106 -5.75 17.25 -25.02
N ALA A 107 -5.27 16.12 -25.55
CA ALA A 107 -5.69 14.82 -25.08
C ALA A 107 -5.29 14.65 -23.59
N PRO A 108 -6.14 14.01 -22.77
CA PRO A 108 -5.80 13.73 -21.39
C PRO A 108 -4.58 12.81 -21.33
N THR A 109 -3.73 13.02 -20.34
CA THR A 109 -2.47 12.28 -20.15
C THR A 109 -2.43 11.64 -18.77
N ALA A 110 -1.80 10.47 -18.68
CA ALA A 110 -1.46 9.86 -17.41
C ALA A 110 0.01 9.43 -17.38
N SER A 111 0.63 9.53 -16.21
CA SER A 111 2.01 9.11 -15.98
C SER A 111 2.21 8.63 -14.55
N LEU A 112 3.27 7.85 -14.34
CA LEU A 112 3.67 7.39 -13.02
C LEU A 112 4.93 8.15 -12.57
N PHE A 113 4.90 8.68 -11.36
CA PHE A 113 6.09 9.11 -10.62
C PHE A 113 6.57 7.98 -9.71
N GLY A 114 7.89 7.86 -9.56
CA GLY A 114 8.51 6.85 -8.70
C GLY A 114 8.58 5.47 -9.35
N LYS A 115 8.81 4.44 -8.54
CA LYS A 115 8.89 3.04 -8.97
C LYS A 115 7.85 2.20 -8.25
N LEU A 116 7.19 1.33 -8.98
CA LEU A 116 6.33 0.32 -8.39
C LEU A 116 7.17 -0.75 -7.70
N VAL A 117 6.76 -1.16 -6.51
CA VAL A 117 7.36 -2.26 -5.76
C VAL A 117 6.25 -3.21 -5.36
N ASP A 118 6.31 -4.48 -5.79
CA ASP A 118 5.37 -5.49 -5.31
C ASP A 118 5.78 -5.98 -3.92
N THR A 119 5.06 -5.52 -2.89
CA THR A 119 5.26 -5.96 -1.50
C THR A 119 4.65 -7.34 -1.20
N GLY A 120 4.01 -7.96 -2.20
CA GLY A 120 3.42 -9.29 -2.12
C GLY A 120 1.91 -9.28 -1.93
N VAL A 121 1.33 -10.48 -2.03
CA VAL A 121 -0.11 -10.69 -1.83
C VAL A 121 -0.53 -10.24 -0.43
N ARG A 122 -1.65 -9.51 -0.36
CA ARG A 122 -2.24 -9.03 0.89
C ARG A 122 -3.76 -9.09 0.85
N GLU A 123 -4.39 -8.84 2.00
CA GLU A 123 -5.84 -8.73 2.10
C GLU A 123 -6.34 -7.66 1.12
N PHE A 124 -7.36 -8.02 0.32
CA PHE A 124 -7.93 -7.20 -0.74
C PHE A 124 -6.96 -6.79 -1.88
N ALA A 125 -5.83 -7.48 -2.05
CA ALA A 125 -4.96 -7.36 -3.22
C ALA A 125 -4.23 -8.68 -3.52
N ALA A 126 -5.00 -9.71 -3.86
CA ALA A 126 -4.55 -11.07 -4.13
C ALA A 126 -4.41 -11.42 -5.62
N GLY A 127 -4.76 -10.49 -6.50
CA GLY A 127 -4.54 -10.54 -7.94
C GLY A 127 -3.07 -10.66 -8.35
N THR A 128 -2.88 -10.77 -9.67
CA THR A 128 -1.59 -11.16 -10.27
C THR A 128 -1.00 -9.99 -11.05
N PRO A 129 0.19 -9.48 -10.66
CA PRO A 129 0.90 -8.50 -11.47
C PRO A 129 1.47 -9.14 -12.73
N ALA A 130 1.55 -8.36 -13.79
CA ALA A 130 2.32 -8.69 -14.97
C ALA A 130 3.38 -7.60 -15.22
N PHE A 131 4.46 -8.03 -15.87
CA PHE A 131 5.64 -7.22 -16.10
C PHE A 131 5.80 -6.94 -17.60
N ALA A 132 6.33 -5.77 -17.93
CA ALA A 132 6.79 -5.46 -19.26
C ALA A 132 8.09 -6.23 -19.57
N ASP A 133 8.49 -6.24 -20.85
CA ASP A 133 9.70 -6.92 -21.32
C ASP A 133 10.99 -6.41 -20.64
N ASP A 134 10.98 -5.16 -20.16
CA ASP A 134 12.08 -4.53 -19.43
C ASP A 134 12.10 -4.87 -17.92
N GLY A 135 11.16 -5.69 -17.46
CA GLY A 135 11.03 -6.14 -16.08
C GLY A 135 10.28 -5.17 -15.16
N ARG A 136 9.78 -4.03 -15.65
CA ARG A 136 8.92 -3.15 -14.85
C ARG A 136 7.54 -3.77 -14.64
N ILE A 137 6.96 -3.55 -13.46
CA ILE A 137 5.54 -3.89 -13.21
C ILE A 137 4.69 -3.00 -14.13
N ALA A 138 3.83 -3.61 -14.94
CA ALA A 138 3.05 -2.92 -15.96
C ALA A 138 1.56 -2.94 -15.65
N THR A 139 1.03 -4.13 -15.37
CA THR A 139 -0.41 -4.33 -15.17
C THR A 139 -0.69 -5.26 -14.00
N TYR A 140 -1.96 -5.34 -13.61
CA TYR A 140 -2.45 -6.19 -12.53
C TYR A 140 -3.80 -6.80 -12.89
N THR A 141 -3.88 -8.12 -12.84
CA THR A 141 -5.13 -8.86 -13.04
C THR A 141 -5.85 -9.01 -11.71
N VAL A 142 -7.03 -8.40 -11.61
CA VAL A 142 -7.84 -8.30 -10.39
C VAL A 142 -8.36 -9.67 -9.93
N ALA A 143 -8.16 -10.02 -8.67
CA ALA A 143 -8.78 -11.19 -8.05
C ALA A 143 -10.13 -10.87 -7.40
N PRO A 144 -10.98 -11.88 -7.12
CA PRO A 144 -12.18 -11.69 -6.31
C PRO A 144 -11.88 -11.08 -4.93
N GLY A 145 -12.59 -9.99 -4.62
CA GLY A 145 -12.45 -9.27 -3.36
C GLY A 145 -11.37 -8.20 -3.35
N ASP A 146 -10.61 -8.03 -4.43
CA ASP A 146 -9.60 -6.96 -4.51
C ASP A 146 -10.25 -5.56 -4.51
N VAL A 147 -9.55 -4.59 -3.90
CA VAL A 147 -9.98 -3.19 -3.89
C VAL A 147 -8.83 -2.26 -4.33
N PRO A 148 -9.11 -1.14 -5.04
CA PRO A 148 -8.07 -0.27 -5.59
C PRO A 148 -7.06 0.25 -4.56
N THR A 149 -7.53 0.64 -3.37
CA THR A 149 -6.62 1.16 -2.33
C THR A 149 -5.61 0.10 -1.87
N ALA A 150 -6.04 -1.15 -1.63
CA ALA A 150 -5.15 -2.21 -1.20
C ALA A 150 -4.21 -2.67 -2.32
N ILE A 151 -4.67 -2.63 -3.58
CA ILE A 151 -3.80 -2.82 -4.74
C ILE A 151 -2.73 -1.73 -4.77
N GLY A 152 -3.11 -0.46 -4.60
CA GLY A 152 -2.16 0.64 -4.51
C GLY A 152 -1.16 0.46 -3.39
N ASP A 153 -1.60 0.05 -2.20
CA ASP A 153 -0.72 -0.21 -1.07
C ASP A 153 0.27 -1.34 -1.34
N ARG A 154 -0.19 -2.40 -2.01
CA ARG A 154 0.69 -3.51 -2.43
C ARG A 154 1.81 -3.02 -3.35
N PHE A 155 1.51 -2.09 -4.25
CA PHE A 155 2.46 -1.56 -5.24
C PHE A 155 3.13 -0.24 -4.86
N CYS A 156 2.98 0.19 -3.60
CA CYS A 156 3.53 1.44 -3.07
C CYS A 156 3.03 2.71 -3.76
N ILE A 157 1.79 2.69 -4.27
CA ILE A 157 1.15 3.83 -4.92
C ILE A 157 0.37 4.64 -3.88
N TRP A 158 0.85 5.84 -3.55
CA TRP A 158 0.27 6.71 -2.52
C TRP A 158 -1.22 7.02 -2.77
N ASN A 159 -1.58 7.24 -4.03
CA ASN A 159 -2.94 7.50 -4.45
C ASN A 159 -3.60 6.28 -5.09
N GLY A 160 -3.51 5.10 -4.46
CA GLY A 160 -4.02 3.82 -4.98
C GLY A 160 -5.47 3.85 -5.49
N MET A 161 -6.35 4.66 -4.89
CA MET A 161 -7.72 4.85 -5.37
C MET A 161 -7.81 5.41 -6.80
N SER A 162 -6.77 6.09 -7.30
CA SER A 162 -6.69 6.62 -8.67
C SER A 162 -6.58 5.53 -9.74
N LEU A 163 -6.32 4.27 -9.38
CA LEU A 163 -6.20 3.15 -10.32
C LEU A 163 -7.46 2.92 -11.15
N THR A 164 -8.65 3.18 -10.60
CA THR A 164 -9.91 3.08 -11.38
C THR A 164 -9.93 4.10 -12.49
N THR A 165 -9.77 5.38 -12.16
CA THR A 165 -9.79 6.48 -13.13
C THR A 165 -8.72 6.27 -14.20
N LEU A 166 -7.51 5.86 -13.81
CA LEU A 166 -6.41 5.56 -14.74
C LEU A 166 -6.83 4.55 -15.83
N ASN A 167 -7.69 3.61 -15.47
CA ASN A 167 -8.16 2.52 -16.32
C ASN A 167 -9.53 2.80 -16.96
N GLY A 168 -9.94 4.07 -17.05
CA GLY A 168 -11.23 4.45 -17.66
C GLY A 168 -12.45 4.02 -16.83
N ILE A 169 -12.25 3.67 -15.56
CA ILE A 169 -13.32 3.28 -14.65
C ILE A 169 -13.66 4.49 -13.78
N PRO A 170 -14.92 4.96 -13.74
CA PRO A 170 -15.31 6.02 -12.81
C PRO A 170 -14.96 5.64 -11.37
N GLY A 171 -14.40 6.56 -10.59
CA GLY A 171 -13.80 6.27 -9.26
C GLY A 171 -14.73 5.63 -8.22
N SER A 172 -16.05 5.79 -8.36
CA SER A 172 -17.04 5.13 -7.50
C SER A 172 -17.45 3.72 -7.96
N THR A 173 -16.96 3.29 -9.12
CA THR A 173 -17.30 1.99 -9.72
C THR A 173 -16.34 0.92 -9.22
N ALA A 174 -16.90 -0.20 -8.76
CA ALA A 174 -16.11 -1.33 -8.30
C ALA A 174 -15.37 -2.01 -9.46
N ILE A 175 -14.10 -2.31 -9.23
CA ILE A 175 -13.33 -3.21 -10.10
C ILE A 175 -13.91 -4.63 -10.01
N GLN A 176 -13.77 -5.38 -11.10
CA GLN A 176 -14.34 -6.72 -11.27
C GLN A 176 -13.22 -7.76 -11.41
N PRO A 177 -13.43 -9.00 -10.93
CA PRO A 177 -12.45 -10.08 -11.09
C PRO A 177 -12.12 -10.33 -12.56
N GLY A 178 -10.84 -10.56 -12.85
CA GLY A 178 -10.33 -10.77 -14.19
C GLY A 178 -10.09 -9.49 -15.01
N GLN A 179 -10.46 -8.31 -14.50
CA GLN A 179 -10.04 -7.06 -15.13
C GLN A 179 -8.52 -6.91 -15.07
N VAL A 180 -7.94 -6.42 -16.15
CA VAL A 180 -6.51 -6.08 -16.21
C VAL A 180 -6.39 -4.57 -16.06
N LEU A 181 -5.82 -4.14 -14.94
CA LEU A 181 -5.56 -2.74 -14.63
C LEU A 181 -4.13 -2.39 -15.02
N VAL A 182 -3.95 -1.32 -15.78
CA VAL A 182 -2.66 -0.65 -15.97
C VAL A 182 -2.24 0.00 -14.65
N LEU A 183 -1.00 -0.25 -14.25
CA LEU A 183 -0.36 0.37 -13.09
C LEU A 183 0.69 1.40 -13.52
N ASP A 184 1.49 1.10 -14.54
CA ASP A 184 2.47 2.01 -15.15
C ASP A 184 2.13 2.26 -16.63
N PRO A 185 1.58 3.43 -16.98
CA PRO A 185 1.30 3.82 -18.37
C PRO A 185 2.49 3.66 -19.32
N ALA A 186 3.70 3.97 -18.86
CA ALA A 186 4.91 3.92 -19.68
C ALA A 186 5.43 2.49 -19.89
N ALA A 187 4.91 1.52 -19.14
CA ALA A 187 5.26 0.10 -19.28
C ALA A 187 4.28 -0.65 -20.21
N VAL A 188 3.18 -0.02 -20.62
CA VAL A 188 2.15 -0.63 -21.48
C VAL A 188 2.17 0.01 -22.87
N PRO A 189 2.70 -0.68 -23.90
CA PRO A 189 2.77 -0.14 -25.25
C PRO A 189 1.39 0.24 -25.79
N GLY A 190 1.29 1.45 -26.34
CA GLY A 190 0.04 1.95 -26.92
C GLY A 190 -1.04 2.30 -25.92
N PHE A 191 -0.73 2.38 -24.62
CA PHE A 191 -1.67 2.88 -23.62
C PHE A 191 -2.13 4.30 -23.97
N VAL A 192 -3.44 4.47 -24.03
CA VAL A 192 -4.09 5.77 -24.18
C VAL A 192 -4.96 5.97 -22.97
N PHE A 193 -4.74 7.08 -22.27
CA PHE A 193 -5.56 7.43 -21.12
C PHE A 193 -6.91 7.94 -21.62
N ASP A 194 -7.97 7.18 -21.34
CA ASP A 194 -9.35 7.60 -21.56
C ASP A 194 -9.92 8.14 -20.24
N TYR A 195 -10.15 9.45 -20.19
CA TYR A 195 -10.64 10.08 -18.97
C TYR A 195 -12.15 9.84 -18.82
N PRO A 196 -12.60 9.04 -17.83
CA PRO A 196 -13.98 8.53 -17.79
C PRO A 196 -15.05 9.60 -17.49
N TYR A 197 -14.64 10.86 -17.33
CA TYR A 197 -15.51 12.00 -17.08
C TYR A 197 -15.46 13.05 -18.19
N ALA A 198 -14.68 12.82 -19.26
CA ALA A 198 -14.75 13.65 -20.47
C ALA A 198 -16.13 13.45 -21.11
N ARG A 199 -16.90 14.54 -21.28
CA ARG A 199 -18.19 14.54 -21.97
C ARG A 199 -18.05 15.18 -23.34
#